data_AF-A0A5A7MHF8-F1
#
_entry.id   AF-A0A5A7MHF8-F1
#
_cell.length_a   1.000
_cell.length_b   1.000
_cell.length_c   1.000
_cell.angle_alpha   90.00
_cell.angle_beta   90.00
_cell.angle_gamma   90.00
#
_symmetry.space_group_name_H-M   'P 1'
#
loop_
_entity.id
_entity.type
_entity.pdbx_description
1 polymer ?
#
loop_
_entity_poly.entity_id
_entity_poly.type
_entity_poly.pdbx_seq_one_letter_code
_entity_poly.pdbx_strand_id
1 'polypeptide(L)' 'MRYLVIGTSGAGKSTFAKKLACKVQASYIELDSHYWGPDWQAVPPEQFKHSVVEATQGKCWVADGNYSAV' A
#
# COMPACT_ATOMS: atom_id res chain seq x y z
N MET A 1 -9.45 9.33 -7.21
CA MET A 1 -8.36 8.93 -8.12
C MET A 1 -7.49 7.93 -7.39
N ARG A 2 -7.04 6.86 -8.06
CA ARG A 2 -6.38 5.73 -7.39
C ARG A 2 -5.06 5.44 -8.11
N TYR A 3 -3.98 5.31 -7.36
CA TYR A 3 -2.65 5.04 -7.91
C TYR A 3 -2.03 3.84 -7.22
N LEU A 4 -1.51 2.90 -7.99
CA LEU A 4 -0.71 1.78 -7.50
C LEU A 4 0.69 1.88 -8.08
N VAL A 5 1.70 1.91 -7.21
CA VAL A 5 3.11 2.03 -7.57
C VAL A 5 3.79 0.67 -7.43
N ILE A 6 4.13 0.07 -8.56
CA ILE A 6 4.78 -1.25 -8.66
C ILE A 6 6.21 -1.06 -9.19
N GLY A 7 7.12 -1.90 -8.71
CA GLY A 7 8.51 -1.92 -9.15
C GLY A 7 9.36 -2.88 -8.32
N THR A 8 10.60 -3.08 -8.72
CA THR A 8 11.53 -3.97 -8.04
C THR A 8 11.98 -3.41 -6.68
N SER A 9 12.51 -4.27 -5.80
CA SER A 9 13.12 -3.83 -4.54
C SER A 9 14.26 -2.83 -4.81
N GLY A 10 14.38 -1.80 -3.97
CA GLY A 10 15.40 -0.76 -4.14
C GLY A 10 15.11 0.29 -5.23
N ALA A 11 14.09 0.14 -6.08
CA ALA A 11 13.79 1.09 -7.16
C ALA A 11 13.21 2.45 -6.69
N GLY A 12 13.07 2.68 -5.38
CA GLY A 12 12.58 3.96 -4.85
C GLY A 12 11.05 4.16 -4.88
N LYS A 13 10.27 3.08 -5.00
CA LYS A 13 8.80 3.11 -5.04
C LYS A 13 8.16 3.88 -3.90
N SER A 14 8.54 3.57 -2.67
CA SER A 14 7.96 4.18 -1.47
C SER A 14 8.29 5.68 -1.42
N THR A 15 9.49 6.08 -1.88
CA THR A 15 9.86 7.50 -2.05
C THR A 15 8.99 8.19 -3.11
N PHE A 16 8.78 7.56 -4.27
CA PHE A 16 7.93 8.10 -5.32
C PHE A 16 6.46 8.18 -4.89
N ALA A 17 5.93 7.12 -4.29
CA ALA A 17 4.55 7.03 -3.84
C ALA A 17 4.22 8.08 -2.76
N LYS A 18 5.10 8.28 -1.78
CA LYS A 18 4.97 9.35 -0.77
C LYS A 18 4.94 10.74 -1.41
N LYS A 19 5.84 11.02 -2.36
CA LYS A 19 5.87 12.30 -3.09
C LYS A 19 4.61 12.50 -3.95
N LEU A 20 4.14 11.44 -4.61
CA LEU A 20 2.92 11.49 -5.41
C LEU A 20 1.71 11.77 -4.53
N ALA A 21 1.55 11.05 -3.42
CA ALA A 21 0.47 11.24 -2.46
C ALA A 21 0.40 12.68 -1.94
N CYS A 22 1.55 13.25 -1.57
CA CYS A 22 1.66 14.66 -1.18
C CYS A 22 1.21 15.60 -2.31
N LYS A 23 1.66 15.35 -3.55
CA LYS A 23 1.35 16.20 -4.71
C LYS A 23 -0.12 16.17 -5.11
N VAL A 24 -0.80 15.03 -4.95
CA VAL A 24 -2.23 14.86 -5.27
C VAL A 24 -3.15 14.99 -4.06
N GLN A 25 -2.60 15.38 -2.90
CA GLN A 25 -3.33 15.52 -1.63
C GLN A 25 -4.15 14.26 -1.28
N ALA A 26 -3.50 13.10 -1.37
CA ALA A 26 -4.10 11.79 -1.17
C ALA A 26 -3.46 11.03 0.00
N SER A 27 -4.17 10.04 0.53
CA SER A 27 -3.60 9.11 1.51
C SER A 27 -2.53 8.24 0.86
N TYR A 28 -1.41 8.05 1.56
CA TYR A 28 -0.36 7.09 1.18
C TYR A 28 -0.56 5.78 1.94
N ILE A 29 -0.47 4.65 1.24
CA ILE A 29 -0.71 3.30 1.77
C ILE A 29 0.48 2.41 1.39
N GLU A 30 1.19 1.90 2.38
CA GLU A 30 2.32 0.99 2.19
C GLU A 30 1.84 -0.45 2.40
N LEU A 31 1.63 -1.23 1.33
CA LEU A 31 0.99 -2.55 1.45
C LEU A 31 1.78 -3.54 2.33
N ASP A 32 3.10 -3.42 2.36
CA ASP A 32 3.96 -4.24 3.22
C ASP A 32 3.63 -4.03 4.72
N SER A 33 3.22 -2.82 5.12
CA SER A 33 2.82 -2.52 6.50
C SER A 33 1.51 -3.18 6.93
N HIS A 34 0.68 -3.58 5.95
CA HIS A 34 -0.56 -4.33 6.19
C HIS A 34 -0.35 -5.84 6.10
N TYR A 35 0.68 -6.29 5.38
CA TYR A 35 0.94 -7.71 5.12
C TYR A 35 1.80 -8.36 6.22
N TRP A 36 2.83 -7.66 6.70
CA TRP A 36 3.76 -8.20 7.68
C TRP A 36 3.30 -7.90 9.11
N GLY A 37 3.06 -8.97 9.87
CA GLY A 37 2.80 -8.94 11.30
C GLY A 37 4.08 -9.04 12.14
N PRO A 38 3.94 -9.31 13.44
CA PRO A 38 5.06 -9.58 14.34
C PRO A 38 6.00 -10.67 13.78
N ASP A 39 7.28 -10.55 14.10
CA ASP A 39 8.33 -11.49 13.68
C ASP A 39 8.41 -11.71 12.15
N TRP A 40 7.96 -10.72 11.37
CA TRP A 40 7.92 -10.79 9.90
C TRP A 40 7.05 -11.94 9.38
N GLN A 41 6.03 -12.34 10.14
CA GLN A 41 5.08 -13.35 9.72
C GLN A 41 3.94 -12.71 8.93
N ALA A 42 3.60 -13.29 7.77
CA ALA A 42 2.47 -12.82 6.98
C ALA A 42 1.18 -12.94 7.80
N VAL A 43 0.39 -11.87 7.84
CA VAL A 43 -0.94 -11.90 8.47
C VAL A 43 -1.89 -12.80 7.65
N PRO A 44 -2.96 -13.35 8.27
CA PRO A 44 -3.98 -14.08 7.54
C PRO A 44 -4.54 -13.30 6.34
N PRO A 45 -4.79 -13.94 5.18
CA PRO A 45 -5.25 -13.26 3.96
C PRO A 45 -6.48 -12.37 4.16
N GLU A 46 -7.45 -12.81 4.96
CA GLU A 46 -8.65 -12.01 5.26
C GLU A 46 -8.34 -10.78 6.10
N GLN A 47 -7.37 -10.85 7.02
CA GLN A 47 -6.92 -9.70 7.80
C GLN A 47 -6.21 -8.69 6.91
N PHE A 48 -5.31 -9.16 6.02
CA PHE A 48 -4.65 -8.31 5.04
C PHE A 48 -5.67 -7.61 4.14
N LYS A 49 -6.60 -8.38 3.55
CA LYS A 49 -7.67 -7.86 2.70
C LYS A 49 -8.52 -6.82 3.41
N HIS A 50 -8.95 -7.10 4.64
CA HIS A 50 -9.75 -6.16 5.43
C HIS A 50 -9.00 -4.85 5.65
N SER A 51 -7.74 -4.93 6.08
CA SER A 51 -6.92 -3.75 6.36
C SER A 51 -6.66 -2.89 5.11
N VAL A 52 -6.42 -3.53 3.96
CA VAL A 52 -6.27 -2.82 2.68
C VAL A 52 -7.59 -2.18 2.24
N VAL A 53 -8.72 -2.88 2.41
CA VAL A 53 -10.05 -2.34 2.10
C VAL A 53 -10.36 -1.12 2.96
N GLU A 54 -10.04 -1.14 4.26
CA GLU A 54 -10.20 0.00 5.16
C GLU A 54 -9.31 1.18 4.72
N ALA A 55 -8.03 0.93 4.46
CA ALA A 55 -7.08 1.95 4.04
C ALA A 55 -7.46 2.61 2.69
N THR A 56 -8.15 1.87 1.81
CA THR A 56 -8.55 2.31 0.46
C THR A 56 -9.99 2.81 0.36
N GLN A 57 -10.72 2.97 1.47
CA GLN A 57 -12.09 3.55 1.48
C GLN A 57 -12.14 5.00 0.96
N GLY A 58 -11.03 5.72 1.07
CA GLY A 58 -10.92 7.10 0.60
C GLY A 58 -11.13 7.25 -0.92
N LYS A 59 -11.68 8.38 -1.34
CA LYS A 59 -11.87 8.71 -2.76
C LYS A 59 -10.55 8.90 -3.52
N CYS A 60 -9.46 9.25 -2.81
CA CYS A 60 -8.14 9.48 -3.37
C CYS A 60 -7.05 8.80 -2.53
N TRP A 61 -6.24 7.93 -3.15
CA TRP A 61 -5.14 7.24 -2.48
C TRP A 61 -4.02 6.86 -3.45
N VAL A 62 -2.83 6.69 -2.90
CA VAL A 62 -1.64 6.16 -3.55
C VAL A 62 -1.13 5.00 -2.71
N ALA A 63 -1.07 3.80 -3.30
CA ALA A 63 -0.52 2.62 -2.66
C ALA A 63 0.79 2.20 -3.33
N ASP A 64 1.74 1.63 -2.58
CA ASP A 64 2.87 0.90 -3.12
C ASP A 64 2.93 -0.55 -2.63
N GLY A 65 3.32 -1.45 -3.53
CA GLY A 65 3.34 -2.90 -3.32
C GLY A 65 2.76 -3.65 -4.52
N ASN A 66 2.90 -4.97 -4.52
CA ASN A 66 2.48 -5.82 -5.64
C ASN A 66 1.83 -7.12 -5.13
N TYR A 67 0.73 -6.98 -4.41
CA TYR A 67 -0.06 -8.10 -3.90
C TYR A 67 -1.27 -8.31 -4.79
N SER A 68 -1.43 -9.53 -5.33
CA SER A 68 -2.56 -9.92 -6.19
C SER A 68 -3.75 -10.49 -5.42
N ALA A 69 -3.63 -10.61 -4.09
CA ALA A 69 -4.64 -11.21 -3.22
C ALA A 69 -5.84 -10.29 -2.91
N VAL A 70 -5.85 -9.05 -3.42
CA VAL A 70 -6.84 -8.01 -3.14
C VAL A 70 -7.32 -7.34 -4.42
#